data_AF-A0A8B7JP14-F1
#
_entry.id   AF-A0A8B7JP14-F1
#
_cell.length_a   1.000
_cell.length_b   1.000
_cell.length_c   1.000
_cell.angle_alpha   90.00
_cell.angle_beta   90.00
_cell.angle_gamma   90.00
#
_symmetry.space_group_name_H-M   'P 1'
#
loop_
_entity.id
_entity.type
_entity.pdbx_description
1 polymer ?
#
loop_
_entity_poly.entity_id
_entity_poly.type
_entity_poly.pdbx_seq_one_letter_code
_entity_poly.pdbx_strand_id
1 'polypeptide(L)'
;MFYIFFCKGFLSTCNTETVLQQIDEHMNTGEVVGFASQIRALILDSIINEKLYEKFLKTKYFSLLKQQLMNTHRIKELVDYFASKNCIDDATALIQEYQKKCGNPTLVDASTSDILKVFQNGPEETCN
;
A
#
# COMPACT_ATOMS: atom_id res chain seq x y z
N MET A 1 24.76 8.74 3.07
CA MET A 1 24.19 8.42 4.40
C MET A 1 23.46 9.60 5.06
N PHE A 2 23.86 10.86 4.82
CA PHE A 2 23.20 12.06 5.37
C PHE A 2 21.73 12.25 4.94
N TYR A 3 21.37 11.89 3.70
CA TYR A 3 20.02 12.09 3.17
C TYR A 3 18.94 11.24 3.87
N ILE A 4 19.27 10.03 4.34
CA ILE A 4 18.28 9.12 4.96
C ILE A 4 17.86 9.60 6.36
N PHE A 5 18.81 10.12 7.15
CA PHE A 5 18.51 10.66 8.48
C PHE A 5 17.73 11.99 8.41
N PHE A 6 18.02 12.82 7.41
CA PHE A 6 17.23 14.02 7.15
C PHE A 6 15.78 13.66 6.81
N CYS A 7 15.55 12.67 5.94
CA CYS A 7 14.19 12.21 5.61
C CYS A 7 13.42 11.69 6.84
N LYS A 8 14.02 10.86 7.71
CA LYS A 8 13.31 10.37 8.90
C LYS A 8 12.89 11.48 9.86
N GLY A 9 13.76 12.46 10.10
CA GLY A 9 13.43 13.61 10.95
C GLY A 9 12.39 14.54 10.31
N PHE A 10 12.51 14.77 9.01
CA PHE A 10 11.60 15.65 8.26
C PHE A 10 10.20 15.05 8.09
N LEU A 11 10.09 13.73 7.93
CA LEU A 11 8.81 13.01 7.87
C LEU A 11 8.00 13.09 9.16
N SER A 12 8.66 13.28 10.32
CA SER A 12 7.98 13.49 11.59
C SER A 12 7.35 14.89 11.72
N THR A 13 7.78 15.87 10.90
CA THR A 13 7.34 17.27 10.96
C THR A 13 6.61 17.76 9.71
N CYS A 14 6.76 17.08 8.58
CA CYS A 14 6.21 17.52 7.30
C CYS A 14 5.09 16.60 6.81
N ASN A 15 4.15 17.20 6.08
CA ASN A 15 3.04 16.49 5.47
C ASN A 15 3.57 15.45 4.45
N THR A 16 3.36 14.17 4.73
CA THR A 16 3.83 13.02 3.93
C THR A 16 3.40 13.10 2.46
N GLU A 17 2.25 13.71 2.17
CA GLU A 17 1.77 13.98 0.81
C GLU A 17 2.66 14.97 0.05
N THR A 18 3.06 16.06 0.70
CA THR A 18 3.95 17.08 0.12
C THR A 18 5.33 16.52 -0.17
N VAL A 19 5.84 15.63 0.70
CA VAL A 19 7.12 14.96 0.47
C VAL A 19 7.05 14.03 -0.74
N LEU A 20 5.95 13.26 -0.88
CA LEU A 20 5.71 12.42 -2.06
C LEU A 20 5.64 13.25 -3.35
N GLN A 21 5.03 14.43 -3.31
CA GLN A 21 4.98 15.36 -4.44
C GLN A 21 6.36 15.87 -4.84
N GLN A 22 7.19 16.30 -3.89
CA GLN A 22 8.53 16.79 -4.20
C GLN A 22 9.44 15.72 -4.78
N ILE A 23 9.31 14.46 -4.35
CA ILE A 23 10.06 13.34 -4.94
C ILE A 23 9.65 13.13 -6.40
N ASP A 24 8.34 13.16 -6.68
CA ASP A 24 7.78 12.97 -8.02
C ASP A 24 8.12 14.13 -8.97
N GLU A 25 8.28 15.35 -8.46
CA GLU A 25 8.60 16.54 -9.26
C GLU A 25 10.11 16.71 -9.48
N HIS A 26 10.96 16.35 -8.51
CA HIS A 26 12.38 16.71 -8.53
C HIS A 26 13.37 15.55 -8.58
N MET A 27 12.95 14.30 -8.34
CA MET A 27 13.87 13.16 -8.21
C MET A 27 13.68 12.06 -9.28
N ASN A 28 13.45 12.46 -10.53
CA ASN A 28 13.23 11.53 -11.66
C ASN A 28 14.45 11.28 -12.56
N THR A 29 15.64 11.80 -12.25
CA THR A 29 16.83 11.66 -13.12
C THR A 29 18.09 11.20 -12.39
N GLY A 30 18.85 10.32 -13.04
CA GLY A 30 20.21 9.91 -12.62
C GLY A 30 20.25 8.96 -11.42
N GLU A 31 21.40 8.95 -10.71
CA GLU A 31 21.66 8.09 -9.53
C GLU A 31 20.71 8.34 -8.35
N VAL A 32 19.97 9.46 -8.37
CA VAL A 32 19.04 9.85 -7.31
C VAL A 32 17.70 9.10 -7.39
N VAL A 33 17.38 8.49 -8.53
CA VAL A 33 16.16 7.66 -8.72
C VAL A 33 16.12 6.47 -7.76
N GLY A 34 17.28 5.85 -7.49
CA GLY A 34 17.36 4.74 -6.53
C GLY A 34 17.05 5.19 -5.11
N PHE A 35 17.45 6.40 -4.74
CA PHE A 35 17.15 7.00 -3.43
C PHE A 35 15.70 7.49 -3.34
N ALA A 36 15.18 8.09 -4.41
CA ALA A 36 13.79 8.50 -4.53
C ALA A 36 12.83 7.32 -4.32
N SER A 37 13.15 6.17 -4.93
CA SER A 37 12.40 4.93 -4.76
C SER A 37 12.42 4.43 -3.31
N GLN A 38 13.58 4.46 -2.65
CA GLN A 38 13.72 4.06 -1.25
C GLN A 38 12.94 4.99 -0.31
N ILE A 39 13.02 6.30 -0.50
CA ILE A 39 12.29 7.28 0.31
C ILE A 39 10.78 7.10 0.08
N ARG A 40 10.34 6.91 -1.17
CA ARG A 40 8.94 6.63 -1.50
C ARG A 40 8.44 5.37 -0.79
N ALA A 41 9.22 4.29 -0.79
CA ALA A 41 8.88 3.07 -0.06
C ALA A 41 8.78 3.30 1.47
N LEU A 42 9.74 4.03 2.07
CA LEU A 42 9.72 4.37 3.49
C LEU A 42 8.48 5.19 3.89
N ILE A 43 8.09 6.16 3.06
CA ILE A 43 6.90 6.98 3.29
C ILE A 43 5.65 6.12 3.25
N LEU A 44 5.52 5.28 2.21
CA LEU A 44 4.37 4.41 2.04
C LEU A 44 4.27 3.41 3.21
N ASP A 45 5.40 2.88 3.69
CA ASP A 45 5.42 2.00 4.86
C ASP A 45 5.00 2.71 6.16
N SER A 46 5.45 3.95 6.39
CA SER A 46 4.99 4.77 7.52
C SER A 46 3.48 5.04 7.46
N ILE A 47 2.93 5.36 6.29
CA ILE A 47 1.48 5.56 6.10
C ILE A 47 0.69 4.30 6.45
N ILE A 48 1.18 3.13 6.03
CA ILE A 48 0.59 1.82 6.33
C ILE A 48 0.61 1.57 7.84
N ASN A 49 1.78 1.73 8.47
CA ASN A 49 1.97 1.51 9.90
C ASN A 49 1.11 2.45 10.76
N GLU A 50 0.98 3.71 10.36
CA GLU A 50 0.16 4.72 11.05
C GLU A 50 -1.32 4.65 10.65
N LYS A 51 -1.70 3.75 9.74
CA LYS A 51 -3.06 3.56 9.21
C LYS A 51 -3.68 4.84 8.63
N LEU A 52 -2.85 5.71 8.03
CA LEU A 52 -3.26 7.00 7.46
C LEU A 52 -3.91 6.88 6.07
N TYR A 53 -4.57 5.74 5.79
CA TYR A 53 -5.14 5.42 4.49
C TYR A 53 -6.15 6.48 4.01
N GLU A 54 -6.98 7.00 4.92
CA GLU A 54 -8.04 7.97 4.59
C GLU A 54 -7.54 9.21 3.87
N LYS A 55 -6.36 9.70 4.27
CA LYS A 55 -5.73 10.88 3.68
C LYS A 55 -5.24 10.61 2.25
N PHE A 56 -4.77 9.39 1.98
CA PHE A 56 -4.19 9.03 0.70
C PHE A 56 -5.18 8.44 -0.30
N LEU A 57 -6.32 7.89 0.17
CA LEU A 57 -7.38 7.33 -0.69
C LEU A 57 -7.86 8.28 -1.78
N LYS A 58 -7.91 9.58 -1.49
CA LYS A 58 -8.38 10.62 -2.42
C LYS A 58 -7.27 11.18 -3.33
N THR A 59 -6.04 10.69 -3.19
CA THR A 59 -4.86 11.23 -3.87
C THR A 59 -4.39 10.29 -4.98
N LYS A 60 -3.62 10.81 -5.93
CA LYS A 60 -2.93 10.00 -6.96
C LYS A 60 -1.96 8.96 -6.38
N TYR A 61 -1.56 9.12 -5.12
CA TYR A 61 -0.61 8.22 -4.44
C TYR A 61 -1.26 6.95 -3.93
N PHE A 62 -2.60 6.86 -3.91
CA PHE A 62 -3.28 5.63 -3.50
C PHE A 62 -2.86 4.42 -4.33
N SER A 63 -2.72 4.59 -5.65
CA SER A 63 -2.27 3.52 -6.54
C SER A 63 -0.86 3.02 -6.17
N LEU A 64 0.03 3.92 -5.74
CA LEU A 64 1.38 3.56 -5.31
C LEU A 64 1.37 2.83 -3.96
N LEU A 65 0.54 3.28 -3.02
CA LEU A 65 0.37 2.63 -1.72
C LEU A 65 -0.18 1.21 -1.88
N LYS A 66 -1.21 1.06 -2.73
CA LYS A 66 -1.79 -0.24 -3.09
C LYS A 66 -0.73 -1.18 -3.68
N GLN A 67 0.10 -0.70 -4.61
CA GLN A 67 1.21 -1.49 -5.15
C GLN A 67 2.23 -1.92 -4.09
N GLN A 68 2.60 -1.03 -3.17
CA GLN A 68 3.53 -1.38 -2.08
C GLN A 68 2.96 -2.47 -1.18
N LEU A 69 1.70 -2.37 -0.80
CA LEU A 69 1.01 -3.39 0.00
C LEU A 69 0.96 -4.74 -0.70
N MET A 70 0.75 -4.75 -2.01
CA MET A 70 0.80 -5.99 -2.81
C MET A 70 2.21 -6.58 -2.86
N ASN A 71 3.23 -5.75 -3.06
CA ASN A 71 4.62 -6.23 -3.14
C ASN A 71 5.14 -6.73 -1.78
N THR A 72 4.68 -6.12 -0.69
CA THR A 72 5.06 -6.48 0.68
C THR A 72 4.17 -7.55 1.29
N HIS A 73 3.17 -8.05 0.56
CA HIS A 73 2.17 -9.03 1.05
C HIS A 73 1.35 -8.52 2.26
N ARG A 74 1.39 -7.21 2.53
CA ARG A 74 0.68 -6.54 3.62
C ARG A 74 -0.73 -6.11 3.22
N ILE A 75 -1.23 -6.56 2.08
CA ILE A 75 -2.56 -6.19 1.54
C ILE A 75 -3.69 -6.43 2.54
N LYS A 76 -3.54 -7.41 3.45
CA LYS A 76 -4.47 -7.71 4.53
C LYS A 76 -4.79 -6.50 5.42
N GLU A 77 -3.81 -5.64 5.70
CA GLU A 77 -4.03 -4.45 6.51
C GLU A 77 -4.98 -3.45 5.85
N LEU A 78 -4.88 -3.32 4.52
CA LEU A 78 -5.76 -2.44 3.75
C LEU A 78 -7.16 -3.06 3.61
N VAL A 79 -7.24 -4.38 3.42
CA VAL A 79 -8.51 -5.13 3.40
C VAL A 79 -9.24 -4.99 4.74
N ASP A 80 -8.54 -5.16 5.85
CA ASP A 80 -9.11 -4.99 7.19
C ASP A 80 -9.54 -3.55 7.45
N TYR A 81 -8.79 -2.57 6.94
CA TYR A 81 -9.20 -1.16 6.98
C TYR A 81 -10.52 -0.92 6.24
N PHE A 82 -10.65 -1.39 4.99
CA PHE A 82 -11.90 -1.25 4.23
C PHE A 82 -13.07 -2.00 4.87
N ALA A 83 -12.82 -3.20 5.39
CA ALA A 83 -13.82 -3.96 6.15
C ALA A 83 -14.30 -3.19 7.39
N SER A 84 -13.39 -2.55 8.13
CA SER A 84 -13.72 -1.72 9.30
C SER A 84 -14.55 -0.48 8.94
N LYS A 85 -14.41 0.02 7.71
CA LYS A 85 -15.18 1.15 7.17
C LYS A 85 -16.50 0.72 6.52
N ASN A 86 -16.86 -0.57 6.62
CA ASN A 86 -18.02 -1.17 5.96
C ASN A 86 -17.97 -1.10 4.42
N CYS A 87 -16.77 -0.94 3.85
CA CYS A 87 -16.48 -0.91 2.42
C CYS A 87 -16.09 -2.31 1.93
N ILE A 88 -17.01 -3.28 2.04
CA ILE A 88 -16.74 -4.69 1.73
C ILE A 88 -16.43 -4.90 0.24
N ASP A 89 -17.09 -4.14 -0.65
CA ASP A 89 -16.83 -4.20 -2.09
C ASP A 89 -15.39 -3.79 -2.42
N ASP A 90 -14.89 -2.70 -1.85
CA ASP A 90 -13.50 -2.26 -2.02
C ASP A 90 -12.49 -3.27 -1.46
N ALA A 91 -12.80 -3.86 -0.29
CA ALA A 91 -11.98 -4.88 0.34
C ALA A 91 -11.86 -6.13 -0.57
N THR A 92 -12.97 -6.57 -1.15
CA THR A 92 -12.97 -7.75 -2.04
C THR A 92 -12.35 -7.50 -3.39
N ALA A 93 -12.53 -6.31 -3.98
CA ALA A 93 -11.83 -5.91 -5.19
C ALA A 93 -10.30 -5.95 -4.99
N LEU A 94 -9.81 -5.53 -3.82
CA LEU A 94 -8.38 -5.63 -3.46
C LEU A 94 -7.89 -7.07 -3.36
N ILE A 95 -8.65 -7.95 -2.71
CA ILE A 95 -8.32 -9.38 -2.59
C ILE A 95 -8.24 -10.02 -3.98
N GLN A 96 -9.23 -9.79 -4.83
CA GLN A 96 -9.28 -10.33 -6.18
C GLN A 96 -8.09 -9.85 -7.03
N GLU A 97 -7.73 -8.57 -6.94
CA GLU A 97 -6.58 -8.04 -7.67
C GLU A 97 -5.25 -8.63 -7.18
N TYR A 98 -5.10 -8.78 -5.87
CA TYR A 98 -3.94 -9.43 -5.27
C TYR A 98 -3.81 -10.90 -5.70
N GLN A 99 -4.91 -11.66 -5.66
CA GLN A 99 -4.96 -13.05 -6.10
C GLN A 99 -4.68 -13.22 -7.59
N LYS A 100 -5.24 -12.35 -8.43
CA LYS A 100 -4.95 -12.31 -9.86
C LYS A 100 -3.45 -12.07 -10.11
N LYS A 101 -2.81 -11.25 -9.28
CA LYS A 101 -1.37 -10.99 -9.34
C LYS A 101 -0.51 -12.17 -8.85
N CYS A 102 -0.91 -12.85 -7.77
CA CYS A 102 -0.25 -14.09 -7.31
C CYS A 102 -0.62 -15.32 -8.16
N GLY A 103 -1.48 -15.19 -9.17
CA GLY A 103 -1.86 -16.28 -10.07
C GLY A 103 -2.79 -17.33 -9.46
N ASN A 104 -3.49 -16.99 -8.36
CA ASN A 104 -4.38 -17.92 -7.66
C ASN A 104 -5.85 -17.58 -7.98
N PRO A 105 -6.57 -18.33 -8.84
CA PRO A 105 -7.89 -17.94 -9.36
C PRO A 105 -9.08 -18.28 -8.44
N THR A 106 -8.82 -18.67 -7.19
CA THR A 106 -9.73 -19.49 -6.38
C THR A 106 -11.01 -18.79 -5.88
N LEU A 107 -11.18 -17.48 -6.07
CA LEU A 107 -12.32 -16.71 -5.50
C LEU A 107 -13.14 -15.91 -6.52
N VAL A 108 -13.01 -16.17 -7.82
CA VAL A 108 -13.68 -15.36 -8.87
C VAL A 108 -15.22 -15.44 -8.83
N ASP A 109 -15.80 -16.49 -8.22
CA ASP A 109 -17.25 -16.74 -8.22
C ASP A 109 -17.90 -16.72 -6.81
N ALA A 110 -17.16 -16.30 -5.78
CA ALA A 110 -17.65 -16.27 -4.40
C ALA A 110 -18.31 -14.92 -4.06
N SER A 111 -19.26 -14.92 -3.12
CA SER A 111 -19.88 -13.67 -2.65
C SER A 111 -18.84 -12.78 -1.94
N THR A 112 -19.02 -11.45 -1.94
CA THR A 112 -18.04 -10.54 -1.35
C THR A 112 -17.78 -10.83 0.14
N SER A 113 -18.82 -11.22 0.88
CA SER A 113 -18.66 -11.67 2.27
C SER A 113 -17.87 -12.98 2.40
N ASP A 114 -18.02 -13.91 1.45
CA ASP A 114 -17.29 -15.18 1.48
C ASP A 114 -15.83 -15.00 1.10
N ILE A 115 -15.54 -14.14 0.11
CA ILE A 115 -14.18 -13.76 -0.29
C ILE A 115 -13.42 -13.18 0.91
N LEU A 116 -14.02 -12.22 1.62
CA LEU A 116 -13.41 -11.60 2.78
C LEU A 116 -13.17 -12.62 3.91
N LYS A 117 -14.15 -13.50 4.18
CA LYS A 117 -14.00 -14.56 5.18
C LYS A 117 -12.91 -15.55 4.81
N VAL A 118 -12.83 -15.99 3.56
CA VAL A 118 -11.80 -16.93 3.11
C VAL A 118 -10.42 -16.28 3.16
N PHE A 119 -10.30 -15.00 2.83
CA PHE A 119 -9.03 -14.28 2.92
C PHE A 119 -8.58 -14.04 4.37
N GLN A 120 -9.52 -13.80 5.28
CA GLN A 120 -9.22 -13.62 6.70
C GLN A 120 -8.92 -14.94 7.43
N ASN A 121 -9.57 -16.04 7.03
CA ASN A 121 -9.44 -17.37 7.64
C ASN A 121 -8.48 -18.32 6.90
N GLY A 122 -8.05 -17.97 5.70
CA GLY A 122 -7.14 -18.79 4.89
C GLY A 122 -5.76 -18.88 5.52
N PRO A 123 -5.04 -20.01 5.36
CA PRO A 123 -3.63 -20.09 5.73
C PRO A 123 -2.86 -19.02 4.94
N GLU A 124 -1.85 -18.41 5.56
CA GLU A 124 -0.95 -17.45 4.91
C GLU A 124 -0.37 -18.10 3.65
N GLU A 125 -0.98 -17.86 2.48
CA GLU A 125 -0.44 -18.30 1.22
C GLU A 125 0.83 -17.49 0.96
N THR A 126 1.95 -18.14 1.21
CA THR A 126 3.27 -17.70 0.77
C THR A 126 3.25 -17.66 -0.76
N CYS A 127 3.09 -16.48 -1.37
CA CYS A 127 3.41 -16.33 -2.78
C CYS A 127 4.94 -16.51 -2.91
N ASN A 128 5.37 -17.58 -3.57
CA ASN A 128 6.76 -17.84 -3.93
C ASN A 128 7.23 -16.91 -5.06
#